data_AF-A0A3T0JW35-F1
#
_entry.id   AF-A0A3T0JW35-F1
#
_cell.length_a   1.000
_cell.length_b   1.000
_cell.length_c   1.000
_cell.angle_alpha   90.00
_cell.angle_beta   90.00
_cell.angle_gamma   90.00
#
_symmetry.space_group_name_H-M   'P 1'
#
loop_
_entity.id
_entity.type
_entity.pdbx_description
1 polymer ?
#
loop_
_entity_poly.entity_id
_entity_poly.type
_entity_poly.pdbx_seq_one_letter_code
_entity_poly.pdbx_strand_id
1 'polypeptide(L)'
;MRAAVRSPLILSLFLPLAFSAVAAQPPLDPLETLNRINRNYNTLKDACQEPDTGAARGLYYCSGVTLRMVNDGPFNPWDYSPYAIKIGATSYSWIRKDLSTRILIHPAGFILRNPTDAAALQLPVKEQGFTCIYAFDGGTGPERKWYGCGFFDSREPPRNAQGTMNNKNAALAYGTCAEAGVTTAEQWTNKYTGLMKGPIQYGQCSWNAEKTSDWNAMIRVHESRVNTTNKDPFAFSAQVNEFMLKNASSTNDGSENMKYIDAFIYNVNSTQNFATRGDQAPPKPESGLNSARNFQKKLQAQGYSVPVLRLDFTKPPEQRFSYVAADQAIDLTGAGNGQTTPAPVPRYIASANWVERHDPGTGKNEWTLNVTPTAQGKAIQASDQDAVYKELFALRGADSQWRDNEKSAGSMRQQLSCLVQNYSGKTEWNLEPFRPVVTPQEAAKAGCNPLPVKAPQYIASADWVKRYDPGTRQDEWTLSVVPTAAGRALPNDQIDALYQQLFALRGADGNWRDNEKSVGSMRQQLNCVLVNYRAKTPWNLEPFRPALSDSETRSAGCNPVSR
;
A
#
# COMPACT_ATOMS: atom_id res chain seq x y z
N MET A 1 1.19 33.83 72.06
CA MET A 1 1.85 33.24 70.89
C MET A 1 1.44 31.78 70.76
N ARG A 2 0.50 31.45 69.86
CA ARG A 2 0.29 30.10 69.31
C ARG A 2 -0.23 30.26 67.88
N ALA A 3 0.56 29.83 66.92
CA ALA A 3 0.24 29.86 65.50
C ALA A 3 -0.69 28.68 65.16
N ALA A 4 -1.77 28.97 64.42
CA ALA A 4 -2.66 27.96 63.85
C ALA A 4 -2.18 27.60 62.44
N VAL A 5 -1.81 26.33 62.27
CA VAL A 5 -1.40 25.72 60.99
C VAL A 5 -2.66 25.48 60.15
N ARG A 6 -2.68 25.97 58.91
CA ARG A 6 -3.69 25.64 57.89
C ARG A 6 -3.15 24.51 57.00
N SER A 7 -3.83 23.37 56.98
CA SER A 7 -3.63 22.31 55.98
C SER A 7 -4.43 22.61 54.71
N PRO A 8 -3.89 22.39 53.51
CA PRO A 8 -4.68 22.46 52.28
C PRO A 8 -5.30 21.08 51.96
N LEU A 9 -6.61 21.07 51.72
CA LEU A 9 -7.33 19.94 51.14
C LEU A 9 -6.98 19.87 49.64
N ILE A 10 -6.35 18.78 49.19
CA ILE A 10 -6.16 18.49 47.76
C ILE A 10 -7.43 17.76 47.29
N LEU A 11 -8.22 18.43 46.45
CA LEU A 11 -9.39 17.85 45.79
C LEU A 11 -8.92 17.17 44.49
N SER A 12 -8.71 15.85 44.52
CA SER A 12 -8.38 15.05 43.33
C SER A 12 -9.65 14.78 42.51
N LEU A 13 -9.84 15.53 41.42
CA LEU A 13 -10.82 15.22 40.37
C LEU A 13 -10.34 14.00 39.57
N PHE A 14 -11.03 12.86 39.72
CA PHE A 14 -10.94 11.77 38.77
C PHE A 14 -11.86 12.08 37.58
N LEU A 15 -11.28 12.50 36.44
CA LEU A 15 -11.99 12.46 35.15
C LEU A 15 -12.07 10.99 34.69
N PRO A 16 -13.27 10.44 34.43
CA PRO A 16 -13.37 9.16 33.77
C PRO A 16 -12.91 9.35 32.32
N LEU A 17 -11.87 8.63 31.91
CA LEU A 17 -11.53 8.44 30.51
C LEU A 17 -12.67 7.63 29.88
N ALA A 18 -13.64 8.32 29.29
CA ALA A 18 -14.60 7.72 28.39
C ALA A 18 -13.83 7.30 27.12
N PHE A 19 -13.44 6.03 27.07
CA PHE A 19 -13.10 5.40 25.81
C PHE A 19 -14.37 5.40 24.97
N SER A 20 -14.46 6.32 24.00
CA SER A 20 -15.41 6.20 22.89
C SER A 20 -15.05 4.95 22.11
N ALA A 21 -15.60 3.80 22.52
CA ALA A 21 -15.68 2.65 21.65
C ALA A 21 -16.44 3.12 20.40
N VAL A 22 -15.75 3.20 19.27
CA VAL A 22 -16.40 3.39 17.97
C VAL A 22 -17.34 2.21 17.82
N ALA A 23 -18.63 2.44 17.98
CA ALA A 23 -19.63 1.40 17.79
C ALA A 23 -19.44 0.84 16.38
N ALA A 24 -19.21 -0.46 16.28
CA ALA A 24 -19.09 -1.13 14.99
C ALA A 24 -20.35 -0.84 14.18
N GLN A 25 -20.17 -0.26 13.00
CA GLN A 25 -21.29 0.06 12.12
C GLN A 25 -21.96 -1.25 11.71
N PRO A 26 -23.29 -1.41 11.86
CA PRO A 26 -23.95 -2.63 11.43
C PRO A 26 -23.69 -2.84 9.94
N PRO A 27 -23.36 -4.08 9.50
CA PRO A 27 -23.17 -4.36 8.09
C PRO A 27 -24.43 -3.99 7.31
N LEU A 28 -24.26 -3.34 6.17
CA LEU A 28 -25.37 -3.09 5.25
C LEU A 28 -25.74 -4.37 4.53
N ASP A 29 -27.02 -4.52 4.19
CA ASP A 29 -27.47 -5.65 3.37
C ASP A 29 -26.71 -5.66 2.02
N PRO A 30 -26.11 -6.80 1.62
CA PRO A 30 -25.34 -6.89 0.38
C PRO A 30 -26.15 -6.61 -0.89
N LEU A 31 -27.42 -7.02 -0.91
CA LEU A 31 -28.30 -6.85 -2.06
C LEU A 31 -28.79 -5.41 -2.17
N GLU A 32 -29.11 -4.77 -1.05
CA GLU A 32 -29.43 -3.35 -1.04
C GLU A 32 -28.23 -2.49 -1.41
N THR A 33 -27.01 -2.90 -1.00
CA THR A 33 -25.76 -2.27 -1.44
C THR A 33 -25.55 -2.39 -2.94
N LEU A 34 -25.77 -3.58 -3.50
CA LEU A 34 -25.77 -3.79 -4.96
C LEU A 34 -26.80 -2.90 -5.67
N ASN A 35 -28.02 -2.82 -5.15
CA ASN A 35 -29.10 -2.02 -5.73
C ASN A 35 -28.75 -0.54 -5.79
N ARG A 36 -28.20 0.03 -4.70
CA ARG A 36 -27.73 1.43 -4.67
C ARG A 36 -26.62 1.67 -5.68
N ILE A 37 -25.63 0.80 -5.77
CA ILE A 37 -24.51 0.93 -6.71
C ILE A 37 -25.00 0.84 -8.17
N ASN A 38 -25.87 -0.12 -8.49
CA ASN A 38 -26.48 -0.23 -9.82
C ASN A 38 -27.35 0.99 -10.14
N ARG A 39 -28.12 1.52 -9.18
CA ARG A 39 -28.86 2.79 -9.36
C ARG A 39 -27.90 3.94 -9.68
N ASN A 40 -26.85 4.13 -8.88
CA ASN A 40 -25.87 5.20 -9.09
C ASN A 40 -25.23 5.12 -10.47
N TYR A 41 -24.86 3.91 -10.92
CA TYR A 41 -24.30 3.70 -12.25
C TYR A 41 -25.30 4.01 -13.38
N ASN A 42 -26.56 3.62 -13.22
CA ASN A 42 -27.57 3.68 -14.29
C ASN A 42 -28.37 4.99 -14.34
N THR A 43 -28.37 5.80 -13.29
CA THR A 43 -29.11 7.06 -13.23
C THR A 43 -28.27 8.21 -13.77
N LEU A 44 -28.74 8.85 -14.86
CA LEU A 44 -28.16 10.10 -15.37
C LEU A 44 -28.84 11.27 -14.66
N LYS A 45 -28.26 11.69 -13.54
CA LYS A 45 -28.72 12.86 -12.80
C LYS A 45 -27.61 13.90 -12.79
N ASP A 46 -27.91 15.04 -13.40
CA ASP A 46 -26.91 16.10 -13.57
C ASP A 46 -27.11 17.28 -12.60
N ALA A 47 -28.27 17.37 -11.97
CA ALA A 47 -28.57 18.34 -10.92
C ALA A 47 -28.34 17.73 -9.52
N CYS A 48 -27.08 17.55 -9.14
CA CYS A 48 -26.72 17.12 -7.78
C CYS A 48 -26.71 18.32 -6.83
N GLN A 49 -27.26 18.11 -5.62
CA GLN A 49 -27.41 19.15 -4.62
C GLN A 49 -27.18 18.59 -3.21
N GLU A 50 -26.71 19.43 -2.30
CA GLU A 50 -26.65 19.12 -0.87
C GLU A 50 -28.08 19.01 -0.30
N PRO A 51 -28.41 17.96 0.47
CA PRO A 51 -29.78 17.78 0.98
C PRO A 51 -30.22 18.87 1.96
N ASP A 52 -29.29 19.50 2.67
CA ASP A 52 -29.55 20.47 3.73
C ASP A 52 -29.57 21.92 3.23
N THR A 53 -28.68 22.28 2.30
CA THR A 53 -28.57 23.66 1.79
C THR A 53 -29.18 23.85 0.40
N GLY A 54 -29.39 22.77 -0.35
CA GLY A 54 -29.74 22.82 -1.78
C GLY A 54 -28.60 23.31 -2.69
N ALA A 55 -27.40 23.55 -2.15
CA ALA A 55 -26.26 24.02 -2.92
C ALA A 55 -25.85 22.99 -3.99
N ALA A 56 -25.55 23.48 -5.20
CA ALA A 56 -25.13 22.63 -6.32
C ALA A 56 -23.83 21.88 -6.00
N ARG A 57 -23.76 20.62 -6.41
CA ARG A 57 -22.60 19.73 -6.27
C ARG A 57 -22.22 19.10 -7.60
N GLY A 58 -20.99 18.61 -7.68
CA GLY A 58 -20.53 17.75 -8.77
C GLY A 58 -21.37 16.48 -8.95
N LEU A 59 -21.30 15.87 -10.14
CA LEU A 59 -22.11 14.68 -10.47
C LEU A 59 -21.88 13.51 -9.51
N TYR A 60 -20.64 13.32 -9.08
CA TYR A 60 -20.24 12.30 -8.11
C TYR A 60 -21.08 12.30 -6.82
N TYR A 61 -21.69 13.45 -6.47
CA TYR A 61 -22.41 13.62 -5.22
C TYR A 61 -23.73 12.84 -5.18
N CYS A 62 -24.37 12.63 -6.34
CA CYS A 62 -25.69 11.98 -6.44
C CYS A 62 -25.84 10.99 -7.60
N SER A 63 -24.81 10.83 -8.43
CA SER A 63 -24.83 9.99 -9.63
C SER A 63 -23.44 9.44 -9.95
N GLY A 64 -23.41 8.28 -10.59
CA GLY A 64 -22.19 7.53 -10.92
C GLY A 64 -21.53 6.88 -9.70
N VAL A 65 -20.51 6.07 -9.99
CA VAL A 65 -19.79 5.25 -9.02
C VAL A 65 -18.34 5.75 -8.96
N THR A 66 -17.93 6.22 -7.79
CA THR A 66 -16.53 6.59 -7.53
C THR A 66 -15.79 5.39 -6.97
N LEU A 67 -14.73 4.95 -7.64
CA LEU A 67 -13.99 3.74 -7.30
C LEU A 67 -12.48 3.96 -7.33
N ARG A 68 -11.75 3.28 -6.45
CA ARG A 68 -10.29 3.24 -6.47
C ARG A 68 -9.85 1.80 -6.66
N MET A 69 -9.14 1.55 -7.74
CA MET A 69 -8.53 0.26 -8.00
C MET A 69 -7.13 0.24 -7.42
N VAL A 70 -6.70 -0.91 -6.91
CA VAL A 70 -5.44 -1.09 -6.19
C VAL A 70 -5.05 -2.58 -6.20
N ASN A 71 -3.74 -2.86 -6.22
CA ASN A 71 -3.21 -4.22 -6.08
C ASN A 71 -3.32 -4.72 -4.64
N ASP A 72 -3.26 -6.04 -4.43
CA ASP A 72 -3.05 -6.60 -3.10
C ASP A 72 -1.56 -6.68 -2.73
N GLY A 73 -1.29 -6.65 -1.43
CA GLY A 73 0.06 -6.66 -0.88
C GLY A 73 0.10 -6.49 0.63
N PRO A 74 1.30 -6.28 1.21
CA PRO A 74 1.50 -6.10 2.66
C PRO A 74 1.12 -4.67 3.11
N PHE A 75 -0.03 -4.19 2.65
CA PHE A 75 -0.63 -2.89 2.96
C PHE A 75 -2.16 -3.01 2.89
N ASN A 76 -2.89 -2.06 3.45
CA ASN A 76 -4.33 -2.00 3.29
C ASN A 76 -4.71 -1.27 2.01
N PRO A 77 -5.81 -1.67 1.33
CA PRO A 77 -6.22 -1.03 0.07
C PRO A 77 -6.55 0.46 0.21
N TRP A 78 -6.89 0.94 1.42
CA TRP A 78 -7.14 2.35 1.70
C TRP A 78 -5.89 3.17 2.03
N ASP A 79 -4.74 2.53 2.28
CA ASP A 79 -3.49 3.21 2.66
C ASP A 79 -2.98 4.12 1.52
N TYR A 80 -2.12 5.06 1.91
CA TYR A 80 -1.50 6.01 0.99
C TYR A 80 -0.14 5.50 0.54
N SER A 81 0.05 5.41 -0.78
CA SER A 81 1.36 5.15 -1.35
C SER A 81 2.31 6.33 -1.06
N PRO A 82 3.65 6.12 -1.06
CA PRO A 82 4.59 7.23 -0.93
C PRO A 82 4.35 8.35 -1.93
N TYR A 83 3.82 8.00 -3.10
CA TYR A 83 3.46 8.95 -4.14
C TYR A 83 2.19 9.75 -3.79
N ALA A 84 1.13 9.10 -3.31
CA ALA A 84 -0.08 9.77 -2.82
C ALA A 84 0.22 10.73 -1.66
N ILE A 85 1.12 10.36 -0.74
CA ILE A 85 1.57 11.23 0.36
C ILE A 85 2.22 12.51 -0.19
N LYS A 86 3.10 12.40 -1.19
CA LYS A 86 3.76 13.57 -1.81
C LYS A 86 2.78 14.49 -2.53
N ILE A 87 1.73 13.93 -3.13
CA ILE A 87 0.67 14.71 -3.79
C ILE A 87 -0.29 15.33 -2.76
N GLY A 88 -0.48 14.68 -1.61
CA GLY A 88 -1.53 14.98 -0.64
C GLY A 88 -2.92 14.48 -1.06
N ALA A 89 -2.97 13.54 -2.02
CA ALA A 89 -4.21 13.08 -2.63
C ALA A 89 -4.11 11.67 -3.18
N THR A 90 -5.26 11.03 -3.40
CA THR A 90 -5.37 9.74 -4.06
C THR A 90 -6.25 9.84 -5.31
N SER A 91 -5.95 8.96 -6.25
CA SER A 91 -6.59 8.87 -7.56
C SER A 91 -7.70 7.82 -7.54
N TYR A 92 -8.82 8.17 -8.18
CA TYR A 92 -10.03 7.37 -8.35
C TYR A 92 -10.42 7.39 -9.83
N SER A 93 -11.30 6.49 -10.22
CA SER A 93 -12.11 6.64 -11.43
C SER A 93 -13.55 6.92 -11.04
N TRP A 94 -14.28 7.62 -11.90
CA TRP A 94 -15.73 7.79 -11.79
C TRP A 94 -16.41 7.18 -13.01
N ILE A 95 -17.33 6.25 -12.80
CA ILE A 95 -18.02 5.56 -13.90
C ILE A 95 -19.53 5.74 -13.81
N ARG A 96 -20.16 5.87 -14.97
CA ARG A 96 -21.62 5.99 -15.15
C ARG A 96 -21.99 5.37 -16.48
N LYS A 97 -23.25 5.00 -16.69
CA LYS A 97 -23.68 4.26 -17.90
C LYS A 97 -23.44 5.00 -19.22
N ASP A 98 -23.30 6.33 -19.18
CA ASP A 98 -23.01 7.22 -20.30
C ASP A 98 -21.50 7.46 -20.50
N LEU A 99 -20.64 6.76 -19.75
CA LEU A 99 -19.20 6.74 -19.97
C LEU A 99 -18.76 5.36 -20.49
N SER A 100 -18.06 5.34 -21.62
CA SER A 100 -17.55 4.16 -22.32
C SER A 100 -16.35 3.51 -21.64
N THR A 101 -16.37 3.35 -20.32
CA THR A 101 -15.31 2.66 -19.58
C THR A 101 -15.39 1.16 -19.84
N ARG A 102 -14.28 0.54 -20.26
CA ARG A 102 -14.20 -0.90 -20.56
C ARG A 102 -13.18 -1.65 -19.72
N ILE A 103 -12.27 -0.91 -19.09
CA ILE A 103 -11.18 -1.43 -18.28
C ILE A 103 -10.88 -0.45 -17.16
N LEU A 104 -10.23 -0.95 -16.12
CA LEU A 104 -9.71 -0.15 -15.02
C LEU A 104 -8.25 -0.52 -14.76
N ILE A 105 -7.55 0.32 -14.01
CA ILE A 105 -6.08 0.27 -13.86
C ILE A 105 -5.56 -0.96 -13.10
N HIS A 106 -6.38 -1.57 -12.25
CA HIS A 106 -6.09 -2.82 -11.52
C HIS A 106 -7.33 -3.75 -11.55
N PRO A 107 -7.18 -5.07 -11.30
CA PRO A 107 -8.29 -6.01 -11.39
C PRO A 107 -9.21 -5.97 -10.17
N ALA A 108 -8.84 -5.32 -9.08
CA ALA A 108 -9.65 -5.16 -7.88
C ALA A 108 -9.52 -3.76 -7.24
N GLY A 109 -10.48 -3.43 -6.38
CA GLY A 109 -10.54 -2.12 -5.74
C GLY A 109 -11.71 -1.99 -4.79
N PHE A 110 -12.05 -0.76 -4.45
CA PHE A 110 -13.20 -0.43 -3.60
C PHE A 110 -14.00 0.74 -4.15
N ILE A 111 -15.29 0.75 -3.81
CA ILE A 111 -16.22 1.84 -4.11
C ILE A 111 -16.36 2.74 -2.89
N LEU A 112 -16.29 4.05 -3.10
CA LEU A 112 -16.74 5.02 -2.12
C LEU A 112 -18.27 5.14 -2.19
N ARG A 113 -18.92 5.12 -1.03
CA ARG A 113 -20.36 5.34 -0.91
C ARG A 113 -20.72 6.69 -1.50
N ASN A 114 -21.75 6.71 -2.34
CA ASN A 114 -22.27 7.95 -2.90
C ASN A 114 -22.74 8.87 -1.75
N PRO A 115 -22.40 10.18 -1.77
CA PRO A 115 -22.75 11.08 -0.67
C PRO A 115 -24.26 11.15 -0.34
N THR A 116 -25.14 11.16 -1.35
CA THR A 116 -26.58 11.15 -1.09
C THR A 116 -27.08 9.83 -0.49
N ASP A 117 -26.47 8.70 -0.86
CA ASP A 117 -26.78 7.41 -0.24
C ASP A 117 -26.27 7.34 1.20
N ALA A 118 -25.08 7.87 1.47
CA ALA A 118 -24.54 7.96 2.83
C ALA A 118 -25.47 8.78 3.72
N ALA A 119 -25.98 9.91 3.24
CA ALA A 119 -26.95 10.73 3.96
C ALA A 119 -28.27 9.97 4.22
N ALA A 120 -28.80 9.29 3.20
CA ALA A 120 -30.04 8.50 3.33
C ALA A 120 -29.91 7.33 4.33
N LEU A 121 -28.71 6.73 4.43
CA LEU A 121 -28.40 5.65 5.37
C LEU A 121 -27.97 6.16 6.75
N GLN A 122 -27.92 7.48 6.97
CA GLN A 122 -27.40 8.10 8.19
C GLN A 122 -25.96 7.66 8.53
N LEU A 123 -25.13 7.49 7.49
CA LEU A 123 -23.73 7.13 7.60
C LEU A 123 -22.82 8.34 7.36
N PRO A 124 -21.53 8.27 7.74
CA PRO A 124 -20.59 9.34 7.45
C PRO A 124 -20.58 9.72 5.96
N VAL A 125 -20.91 10.97 5.68
CA VAL A 125 -20.94 11.53 4.33
C VAL A 125 -19.54 12.03 3.98
N LYS A 126 -19.02 11.65 2.80
CA LYS A 126 -17.77 12.23 2.28
C LYS A 126 -18.10 13.59 1.66
N GLU A 127 -18.15 14.61 2.50
CA GLU A 127 -18.57 15.96 2.09
C GLU A 127 -17.49 16.75 1.35
N GLN A 128 -16.21 16.47 1.63
CA GLN A 128 -15.09 17.28 1.18
C GLN A 128 -13.93 16.43 0.67
N GLY A 129 -13.04 17.09 -0.09
CA GLY A 129 -11.78 16.54 -0.57
C GLY A 129 -11.73 16.39 -2.07
N PHE A 130 -12.87 16.34 -2.75
CA PHE A 130 -12.91 16.14 -4.20
C PHE A 130 -12.37 17.38 -4.90
N THR A 131 -11.31 17.25 -5.69
CA THR A 131 -10.61 18.41 -6.25
C THR A 131 -10.95 18.61 -7.71
N CYS A 132 -10.60 17.65 -8.56
CA CYS A 132 -10.77 17.74 -10.00
C CYS A 132 -10.99 16.38 -10.66
N ILE A 133 -11.51 16.39 -11.88
CA ILE A 133 -11.60 15.21 -12.75
C ILE A 133 -10.95 15.48 -14.11
N TYR A 134 -10.20 14.51 -14.63
CA TYR A 134 -9.65 14.52 -15.98
C TYR A 134 -10.52 13.70 -16.92
N ALA A 135 -10.61 14.10 -18.19
CA ALA A 135 -11.36 13.32 -19.18
C ALA A 135 -10.66 11.98 -19.48
N PHE A 136 -9.33 11.96 -19.48
CA PHE A 136 -8.54 10.73 -19.57
C PHE A 136 -7.56 10.65 -18.40
N ASP A 137 -6.79 9.58 -18.27
CA ASP A 137 -5.74 9.43 -17.26
C ASP A 137 -4.88 10.71 -17.22
N GLY A 138 -4.84 11.37 -16.07
CA GLY A 138 -4.16 12.64 -15.87
C GLY A 138 -2.67 12.46 -15.58
N GLY A 139 -2.17 11.22 -15.51
CA GLY A 139 -0.80 10.91 -15.15
C GLY A 139 -0.38 11.62 -13.86
N THR A 140 -1.30 11.71 -12.89
CA THR A 140 -1.17 12.67 -11.78
C THR A 140 0.10 12.45 -10.97
N GLY A 141 0.61 13.55 -10.41
CA GLY A 141 1.91 13.56 -9.72
C GLY A 141 2.19 14.86 -8.98
N PRO A 142 3.22 14.91 -8.11
CA PRO A 142 3.56 16.10 -7.33
C PRO A 142 3.86 17.35 -8.17
N GLU A 143 4.29 17.17 -9.41
CA GLU A 143 4.52 18.24 -10.39
C GLU A 143 3.23 18.93 -10.84
N ARG A 144 2.05 18.34 -10.62
CA ARG A 144 0.80 19.02 -10.93
C ARG A 144 0.41 20.04 -9.88
N LYS A 145 0.99 19.99 -8.67
CA LYS A 145 0.54 20.79 -7.51
C LYS A 145 -0.96 20.64 -7.26
N TRP A 146 -1.51 21.41 -6.32
CA TRP A 146 -2.92 21.40 -5.91
C TRP A 146 -3.55 20.00 -5.93
N TYR A 147 -2.96 19.06 -5.18
CA TYR A 147 -3.51 17.71 -5.02
C TYR A 147 -3.65 16.91 -6.33
N GLY A 148 -2.75 17.17 -7.28
CA GLY A 148 -2.73 16.50 -8.58
C GLY A 148 -3.53 17.20 -9.67
N CYS A 149 -4.10 18.38 -9.41
CA CYS A 149 -5.07 19.02 -10.31
C CYS A 149 -4.56 20.21 -11.11
N GLY A 150 -3.32 20.67 -10.88
CA GLY A 150 -2.74 21.75 -11.67
C GLY A 150 -2.13 21.29 -12.99
N PHE A 151 -1.46 22.24 -13.65
CA PHE A 151 -0.77 22.01 -14.92
C PHE A 151 0.45 21.12 -14.68
N PHE A 152 0.88 20.40 -15.72
CA PHE A 152 2.08 19.57 -15.66
C PHE A 152 3.35 20.42 -15.79
N ASP A 153 3.58 21.33 -14.84
CA ASP A 153 4.65 22.34 -14.91
C ASP A 153 5.30 22.71 -13.55
N SER A 154 4.93 22.00 -12.49
CA SER A 154 5.41 22.21 -11.10
C SER A 154 5.05 23.56 -10.48
N ARG A 155 4.18 24.37 -11.10
CA ARG A 155 3.75 25.67 -10.58
C ARG A 155 2.45 25.54 -9.80
N GLU A 156 2.32 26.32 -8.74
CA GLU A 156 1.06 26.41 -8.00
C GLU A 156 0.02 27.07 -8.92
N PRO A 157 -1.15 26.44 -9.16
CA PRO A 157 -2.16 27.04 -10.01
C PRO A 157 -2.68 28.36 -9.42
N PRO A 158 -2.98 29.36 -10.27
CA PRO A 158 -3.46 30.67 -9.81
C PRO A 158 -4.86 30.59 -9.18
N ARG A 159 -5.71 29.65 -9.64
CA ARG A 159 -7.09 29.42 -9.15
C ARG A 159 -8.04 30.62 -9.32
N ASN A 160 -7.67 31.61 -10.14
CA ASN A 160 -8.42 32.84 -10.35
C ASN A 160 -9.63 32.65 -11.28
N ALA A 161 -9.57 31.68 -12.18
CA ALA A 161 -10.64 31.40 -13.14
C ALA A 161 -11.74 30.50 -12.56
N GLN A 162 -11.60 30.04 -11.32
CA GLN A 162 -12.67 29.31 -10.64
C GLN A 162 -13.76 30.30 -10.25
N GLY A 163 -14.97 30.10 -10.77
CA GLY A 163 -16.14 30.84 -10.30
C GLY A 163 -16.42 30.53 -8.82
N THR A 164 -17.10 31.45 -8.14
CA THR A 164 -17.55 31.23 -6.75
C THR A 164 -18.52 30.06 -6.69
N MET A 165 -18.26 29.13 -5.76
CA MET A 165 -19.16 28.02 -5.45
C MET A 165 -19.53 28.11 -3.97
N ASN A 166 -20.80 27.88 -3.66
CA ASN A 166 -21.34 28.00 -2.31
C ASN A 166 -21.76 26.64 -1.76
N ASN A 167 -20.84 25.67 -1.80
CA ASN A 167 -21.05 24.32 -1.30
C ASN A 167 -19.93 23.89 -0.35
N LYS A 168 -20.13 22.80 0.39
CA LYS A 168 -19.23 22.32 1.45
C LYS A 168 -17.82 21.98 0.96
N ASN A 169 -17.63 21.74 -0.35
CA ASN A 169 -16.33 21.36 -0.94
C ASN A 169 -15.68 22.49 -1.78
N ALA A 170 -16.28 23.68 -1.82
CA ALA A 170 -15.87 24.79 -2.68
C ALA A 170 -14.40 25.22 -2.49
N ALA A 171 -13.86 25.12 -1.28
CA ALA A 171 -12.49 25.52 -0.97
C ALA A 171 -11.40 24.63 -1.61
N LEU A 172 -11.76 23.41 -2.01
CA LEU A 172 -10.83 22.40 -2.54
C LEU A 172 -11.01 22.16 -4.04
N ALA A 173 -12.25 22.30 -4.51
CA ALA A 173 -12.63 22.04 -5.88
C ALA A 173 -11.96 23.04 -6.85
N TYR A 174 -11.27 22.50 -7.86
CA TYR A 174 -10.45 23.26 -8.79
C TYR A 174 -10.28 22.50 -10.10
N GLY A 175 -10.16 23.20 -11.23
CA GLY A 175 -9.79 22.59 -12.51
C GLY A 175 -9.02 23.56 -13.41
N THR A 176 -7.93 23.10 -14.02
CA THR A 176 -7.09 23.93 -14.92
C THR A 176 -7.77 24.28 -16.24
N CYS A 177 -8.86 23.62 -16.63
CA CYS A 177 -9.51 23.93 -17.90
C CYS A 177 -10.00 25.38 -17.96
N ALA A 178 -10.60 25.89 -16.87
CA ALA A 178 -11.02 27.29 -16.79
C ALA A 178 -9.83 28.26 -16.96
N GLU A 179 -8.69 27.99 -16.29
CA GLU A 179 -7.46 28.79 -16.44
C GLU A 179 -6.90 28.74 -17.86
N ALA A 180 -7.09 27.62 -18.55
CA ALA A 180 -6.67 27.43 -19.93
C ALA A 180 -7.65 28.03 -20.96
N GLY A 181 -8.71 28.71 -20.51
CA GLY A 181 -9.77 29.22 -21.39
C GLY A 181 -10.61 28.13 -22.05
N VAL A 182 -10.68 26.95 -21.43
CA VAL A 182 -11.44 25.78 -21.90
C VAL A 182 -12.62 25.55 -20.97
N THR A 183 -13.84 25.72 -21.48
CA THR A 183 -15.09 25.52 -20.76
C THR A 183 -16.05 24.55 -21.46
N THR A 184 -15.74 24.14 -22.69
CA THR A 184 -16.54 23.19 -23.47
C THR A 184 -15.70 22.03 -24.01
N ALA A 185 -16.38 20.96 -24.44
CA ALA A 185 -15.72 19.80 -25.01
C ALA A 185 -15.05 20.12 -26.36
N GLU A 186 -15.67 20.97 -27.17
CA GLU A 186 -15.17 21.40 -28.48
C GLU A 186 -13.86 22.20 -28.32
N GLN A 187 -13.83 23.10 -27.34
CA GLN A 187 -12.62 23.85 -27.00
C GLN A 187 -11.50 22.92 -26.51
N TRP A 188 -11.84 21.90 -25.72
CA TRP A 188 -10.87 20.91 -25.26
C TRP A 188 -10.28 20.14 -26.45
N THR A 189 -11.12 19.61 -27.35
CA THR A 189 -10.67 18.82 -28.51
C THR A 189 -9.82 19.67 -29.48
N ASN A 190 -10.17 20.94 -29.66
CA ASN A 190 -9.38 21.84 -30.50
C ASN A 190 -7.99 22.14 -29.89
N LYS A 191 -7.90 22.20 -28.57
CA LYS A 191 -6.66 22.56 -27.86
C LYS A 191 -5.73 21.37 -27.65
N TYR A 192 -6.28 20.21 -27.30
CA TYR A 192 -5.53 19.01 -26.97
C TYR A 192 -5.70 17.99 -28.09
N THR A 193 -4.63 17.77 -28.86
CA THR A 193 -4.65 16.95 -30.07
C THR A 193 -3.84 15.66 -29.96
N GLY A 194 -3.25 15.33 -28.81
CA GLY A 194 -2.70 14.02 -28.40
C GLY A 194 -1.63 13.30 -29.24
N LEU A 195 -1.43 13.63 -30.53
CA LEU A 195 -0.54 12.87 -31.44
C LEU A 195 0.77 13.57 -31.82
N MET A 196 0.85 14.91 -31.74
CA MET A 196 2.06 15.65 -32.17
C MET A 196 2.77 16.46 -31.07
N LYS A 197 2.21 16.54 -29.86
CA LYS A 197 2.71 17.42 -28.77
C LYS A 197 3.03 16.67 -27.46
N GLY A 198 3.03 15.34 -27.47
CA GLY A 198 3.26 14.49 -26.29
C GLY A 198 2.00 13.76 -25.80
N PRO A 199 2.15 12.86 -24.81
CA PRO A 199 1.05 12.03 -24.31
C PRO A 199 -0.03 12.88 -23.62
N ILE A 200 -1.31 12.53 -23.83
CA ILE A 200 -2.45 13.29 -23.30
C ILE A 200 -2.43 13.40 -21.78
N GLN A 201 -1.85 12.39 -21.11
CA GLN A 201 -1.63 12.35 -19.68
C GLN A 201 -0.91 13.59 -19.15
N TYR A 202 -0.06 14.26 -19.94
CA TYR A 202 0.66 15.46 -19.50
C TYR A 202 0.08 16.74 -20.09
N GLY A 203 -0.55 16.65 -21.26
CA GLY A 203 -1.04 17.81 -22.00
C GLY A 203 -2.43 18.30 -21.58
N GLN A 204 -3.33 17.42 -21.14
CA GLN A 204 -4.73 17.81 -20.86
C GLN A 204 -4.89 18.68 -19.61
N CYS A 205 -5.94 19.49 -19.61
CA CYS A 205 -6.42 20.16 -18.41
C CYS A 205 -7.39 19.29 -17.60
N SER A 206 -7.56 19.66 -16.33
CA SER A 206 -8.51 19.11 -15.37
C SER A 206 -9.78 19.96 -15.27
N TRP A 207 -10.91 19.30 -15.05
CA TRP A 207 -12.23 19.88 -14.84
C TRP A 207 -12.52 20.03 -13.35
N ASN A 208 -13.23 21.09 -12.95
CA ASN A 208 -13.56 21.34 -11.55
C ASN A 208 -14.59 20.31 -11.03
N ALA A 209 -14.29 19.65 -9.91
CA ALA A 209 -15.12 18.59 -9.34
C ALA A 209 -16.53 19.03 -8.91
N GLU A 210 -16.78 20.32 -8.66
CA GLU A 210 -18.07 20.82 -8.16
C GLU A 210 -18.92 21.53 -9.21
N LYS A 211 -18.37 21.77 -10.41
CA LYS A 211 -19.06 22.52 -11.47
C LYS A 211 -19.74 21.58 -12.45
N THR A 212 -21.07 21.51 -12.43
CA THR A 212 -21.87 20.62 -13.28
C THR A 212 -21.55 20.73 -14.77
N SER A 213 -21.36 21.94 -15.30
CA SER A 213 -21.05 22.12 -16.73
C SER A 213 -19.67 21.56 -17.11
N ASP A 214 -18.72 21.54 -16.19
CA ASP A 214 -17.39 20.96 -16.41
C ASP A 214 -17.48 19.42 -16.47
N TRP A 215 -18.34 18.79 -15.66
CA TRP A 215 -18.64 17.35 -15.79
C TRP A 215 -19.27 17.00 -17.14
N ASN A 216 -20.24 17.79 -17.59
CA ASN A 216 -20.87 17.57 -18.90
C ASN A 216 -19.86 17.71 -20.05
N ALA A 217 -18.93 18.67 -19.93
CA ALA A 217 -17.82 18.79 -20.88
C ALA A 217 -16.87 17.58 -20.79
N MET A 218 -16.49 17.16 -19.58
CA MET A 218 -15.65 15.98 -19.35
C MET A 218 -16.24 14.72 -19.99
N ILE A 219 -17.52 14.44 -19.75
CA ILE A 219 -18.23 13.28 -20.33
C ILE A 219 -18.20 13.35 -21.86
N ARG A 220 -18.55 14.50 -22.44
CA ARG A 220 -18.51 14.67 -23.91
C ARG A 220 -17.11 14.48 -24.49
N VAL A 221 -16.07 14.93 -23.82
CA VAL A 221 -14.68 14.69 -24.23
C VAL A 221 -14.34 13.20 -24.13
N HIS A 222 -14.67 12.54 -23.02
CA HIS A 222 -14.37 11.11 -22.85
C HIS A 222 -15.09 10.25 -23.89
N GLU A 223 -16.33 10.62 -24.23
CA GLU A 223 -17.16 9.89 -25.18
C GLU A 223 -16.90 10.25 -26.65
N SER A 224 -16.17 11.33 -26.94
CA SER A 224 -15.86 11.68 -28.34
C SER A 224 -15.10 10.56 -29.06
N ARG A 225 -14.39 9.70 -28.32
CA ARG A 225 -13.67 8.53 -28.85
C ARG A 225 -14.55 7.46 -29.52
N VAL A 226 -15.82 7.33 -29.13
CA VAL A 226 -16.70 6.21 -29.55
C VAL A 226 -16.98 6.25 -31.07
N ASN A 227 -16.88 7.43 -31.68
CA ASN A 227 -17.17 7.66 -33.10
C ASN A 227 -15.90 7.85 -33.94
N THR A 228 -14.72 7.44 -33.44
CA THR A 228 -13.45 7.87 -34.03
C THR A 228 -12.63 6.70 -34.56
N THR A 229 -12.00 6.93 -35.72
CA THR A 229 -11.09 5.96 -36.37
C THR A 229 -9.79 5.84 -35.57
N ASN A 230 -8.97 4.81 -35.82
CA ASN A 230 -7.61 4.66 -35.23
C ASN A 230 -6.66 5.86 -35.48
N LYS A 231 -7.07 6.86 -36.27
CA LYS A 231 -6.35 8.12 -36.48
C LYS A 231 -6.65 9.17 -35.39
N ASP A 232 -7.66 8.97 -34.55
CA ASP A 232 -7.94 9.84 -33.42
C ASP A 232 -6.98 9.51 -32.25
N PRO A 233 -6.24 10.51 -31.74
CA PRO A 233 -5.34 10.36 -30.59
C PRO A 233 -5.96 9.71 -29.35
N PHE A 234 -7.28 9.84 -29.22
CA PHE A 234 -8.08 9.55 -28.04
C PHE A 234 -8.93 8.28 -28.22
N ALA A 235 -8.86 7.63 -29.39
CA ALA A 235 -9.56 6.36 -29.69
C ALA A 235 -9.04 5.16 -28.88
N PHE A 236 -8.00 5.32 -28.06
CA PHE A 236 -7.46 4.22 -27.26
C PHE A 236 -8.47 3.79 -26.18
N SER A 237 -9.09 2.63 -26.42
CA SER A 237 -10.21 2.10 -25.63
C SER A 237 -9.83 1.72 -24.19
N ALA A 238 -8.54 1.70 -23.85
CA ALA A 238 -8.05 1.46 -22.50
C ALA A 238 -7.75 2.75 -21.70
N GLN A 239 -8.08 3.94 -22.21
CA GLN A 239 -8.01 5.16 -21.40
C GLN A 239 -9.19 5.23 -20.41
N VAL A 240 -8.87 5.38 -19.13
CA VAL A 240 -9.82 5.68 -18.05
C VAL A 240 -9.82 7.17 -17.75
N ASN A 241 -10.86 7.69 -17.09
CA ASN A 241 -10.76 9.00 -16.46
C ASN A 241 -9.99 8.92 -15.13
N GLU A 242 -9.60 10.08 -14.61
CA GLU A 242 -8.92 10.20 -13.33
C GLU A 242 -9.59 11.27 -12.47
N PHE A 243 -10.09 10.88 -11.30
CA PHE A 243 -10.79 11.73 -10.35
C PHE A 243 -9.99 11.84 -9.04
N MET A 244 -9.68 13.07 -8.63
CA MET A 244 -8.75 13.33 -7.53
C MET A 244 -9.47 13.64 -6.22
N LEU A 245 -8.97 13.05 -5.14
CA LEU A 245 -9.45 13.24 -3.78
C LEU A 245 -8.29 13.62 -2.86
N LYS A 246 -8.32 14.85 -2.33
CA LYS A 246 -7.46 15.30 -1.22
C LYS A 246 -7.85 14.56 0.05
N ASN A 247 -7.12 13.50 0.37
CA ASN A 247 -7.27 12.72 1.61
C ASN A 247 -5.93 12.27 2.21
N ALA A 248 -4.84 12.26 1.45
CA ALA A 248 -3.59 11.69 1.93
C ALA A 248 -2.98 12.51 3.07
N SER A 249 -2.58 11.81 4.14
CA SER A 249 -1.84 12.35 5.27
C SER A 249 -0.36 11.95 5.20
N SER A 250 0.48 12.51 6.06
CA SER A 250 1.89 12.11 6.18
C SER A 250 2.09 10.72 6.77
N THR A 251 1.08 10.16 7.45
CA THR A 251 1.24 8.95 8.28
C THR A 251 1.10 7.64 7.51
N ASN A 252 0.99 7.67 6.17
CA ASN A 252 0.64 6.54 5.28
C ASN A 252 -0.72 5.87 5.56
N ASP A 253 -1.21 6.01 6.79
CA ASP A 253 -2.47 5.49 7.28
C ASP A 253 -3.66 6.11 6.56
N GLY A 254 -4.40 5.28 5.85
CA GLY A 254 -5.63 5.64 5.17
C GLY A 254 -6.92 5.29 5.92
N SER A 255 -6.82 4.92 7.20
CA SER A 255 -7.92 4.43 8.06
C SER A 255 -9.17 5.33 8.03
N GLU A 256 -8.99 6.65 7.95
CA GLU A 256 -10.09 7.62 7.81
C GLU A 256 -11.00 7.36 6.60
N ASN A 257 -10.53 6.66 5.57
CA ASN A 257 -11.34 6.33 4.41
C ASN A 257 -12.28 5.13 4.63
N MET A 258 -12.01 4.27 5.61
CA MET A 258 -12.73 3.00 5.81
C MET A 258 -14.23 3.20 5.98
N LYS A 259 -14.64 4.21 6.76
CA LYS A 259 -16.06 4.56 7.00
C LYS A 259 -16.84 4.96 5.74
N TYR A 260 -16.13 5.31 4.66
CA TYR A 260 -16.73 5.70 3.38
C TYR A 260 -16.76 4.57 2.35
N ILE A 261 -16.15 3.41 2.63
CA ILE A 261 -16.15 2.27 1.71
C ILE A 261 -17.55 1.63 1.71
N ASP A 262 -18.14 1.43 0.53
CA ASP A 262 -19.47 0.79 0.39
C ASP A 262 -19.40 -0.65 -0.07
N ALA A 263 -18.40 -0.99 -0.90
CA ALA A 263 -18.17 -2.34 -1.39
C ALA A 263 -16.72 -2.49 -1.87
N PHE A 264 -16.21 -3.72 -1.83
CA PHE A 264 -15.06 -4.12 -2.65
C PHE A 264 -15.55 -4.59 -4.01
N ILE A 265 -14.73 -4.40 -5.04
CA ILE A 265 -15.05 -4.79 -6.41
C ILE A 265 -13.88 -5.52 -7.06
N TYR A 266 -14.21 -6.37 -8.04
CA TYR A 266 -13.22 -6.91 -8.96
C TYR A 266 -13.77 -7.05 -10.38
N ASN A 267 -12.89 -6.87 -11.36
CA ASN A 267 -13.22 -7.09 -12.76
C ASN A 267 -13.20 -8.60 -13.05
N VAL A 268 -14.35 -9.16 -13.45
CA VAL A 268 -14.48 -10.61 -13.68
C VAL A 268 -13.74 -11.09 -14.93
N ASN A 269 -13.44 -10.18 -15.85
CA ASN A 269 -12.86 -10.48 -17.17
C ASN A 269 -11.43 -9.96 -17.33
N SER A 270 -10.76 -9.55 -16.24
CA SER A 270 -9.39 -9.05 -16.31
C SER A 270 -8.57 -9.45 -15.10
N THR A 271 -7.33 -9.87 -15.36
CA THR A 271 -6.26 -9.99 -14.37
C THR A 271 -5.18 -8.92 -14.58
N GLN A 272 -5.42 -7.98 -15.50
CA GLN A 272 -4.42 -7.03 -15.94
C GLN A 272 -4.14 -5.98 -14.87
N ASN A 273 -2.87 -5.84 -14.54
CA ASN A 273 -2.34 -4.71 -13.78
C ASN A 273 -1.59 -3.79 -14.73
N PHE A 274 -2.01 -2.53 -14.77
CA PHE A 274 -1.31 -1.49 -15.50
C PHE A 274 -0.20 -0.91 -14.63
N ALA A 275 0.89 -0.47 -15.28
CA ALA A 275 1.95 0.23 -14.58
C ALA A 275 1.46 1.62 -14.17
N THR A 276 1.69 1.99 -12.92
CA THR A 276 1.32 3.29 -12.37
C THR A 276 2.56 4.06 -11.92
N ARG A 277 2.41 5.38 -11.79
CA ARG A 277 3.51 6.24 -11.36
C ARG A 277 3.85 5.97 -9.90
N GLY A 278 5.12 5.64 -9.65
CA GLY A 278 5.62 5.32 -8.31
C GLY A 278 5.75 3.82 -8.02
N ASP A 279 5.36 2.95 -8.97
CA ASP A 279 5.61 1.51 -8.87
C ASP A 279 7.11 1.23 -8.74
N GLN A 280 7.46 0.36 -7.78
CA GLN A 280 8.85 -0.04 -7.51
C GLN A 280 9.25 -1.31 -8.28
N ALA A 281 8.28 -1.97 -8.92
CA ALA A 281 8.48 -3.19 -9.69
C ALA A 281 7.47 -3.25 -10.86
N PRO A 282 7.79 -3.97 -11.95
CA PRO A 282 6.85 -4.16 -13.04
C PRO A 282 5.54 -4.83 -12.56
N PRO A 283 4.38 -4.38 -13.06
CA PRO A 283 3.10 -4.98 -12.70
C PRO A 283 3.05 -6.43 -13.18
N LYS A 284 2.40 -7.29 -12.40
CA LYS A 284 2.15 -8.69 -12.73
C LYS A 284 0.65 -8.96 -12.73
N PRO A 285 0.15 -9.88 -13.58
CA PRO A 285 -1.24 -10.28 -13.53
C PRO A 285 -1.66 -10.77 -12.15
N GLU A 286 -2.87 -10.42 -11.72
CA GLU A 286 -3.39 -10.71 -10.39
C GLU A 286 -4.85 -11.16 -10.46
N SER A 287 -5.24 -12.11 -9.60
CA SER A 287 -6.63 -12.53 -9.48
C SER A 287 -7.44 -11.50 -8.70
N GLY A 288 -8.24 -10.70 -9.41
CA GLY A 288 -9.05 -9.65 -8.78
C GLY A 288 -10.00 -10.17 -7.68
N LEU A 289 -10.56 -11.38 -7.83
CA LEU A 289 -11.40 -11.98 -6.79
C LEU A 289 -10.60 -12.25 -5.51
N ASN A 290 -9.38 -12.78 -5.63
CA ASN A 290 -8.53 -13.04 -4.45
C ASN A 290 -8.15 -11.73 -3.76
N SER A 291 -7.79 -10.70 -4.53
CA SER A 291 -7.49 -9.37 -4.00
C SER A 291 -8.70 -8.77 -3.27
N ALA A 292 -9.89 -8.79 -3.89
CA ALA A 292 -11.12 -8.27 -3.29
C ALA A 292 -11.51 -9.02 -2.00
N ARG A 293 -11.34 -10.34 -1.96
CA ARG A 293 -11.54 -11.15 -0.74
C ARG A 293 -10.54 -10.79 0.36
N ASN A 294 -9.27 -10.55 0.01
CA ASN A 294 -8.26 -10.13 0.98
C ASN A 294 -8.56 -8.72 1.50
N PHE A 295 -9.00 -7.81 0.64
CA PHE A 295 -9.47 -6.48 1.03
C PHE A 295 -10.66 -6.55 1.99
N GLN A 296 -11.64 -7.42 1.70
CA GLN A 296 -12.80 -7.66 2.56
C GLN A 296 -12.39 -8.16 3.94
N LYS A 297 -11.47 -9.13 4.02
CA LYS A 297 -10.92 -9.62 5.30
C LYS A 297 -10.19 -8.52 6.07
N LYS A 298 -9.37 -7.71 5.37
CA LYS A 298 -8.63 -6.59 5.98
C LYS A 298 -9.59 -5.58 6.59
N LEU A 299 -10.66 -5.22 5.89
CA LEU A 299 -11.64 -4.24 6.36
C LEU A 299 -12.48 -4.79 7.54
N GLN A 300 -12.87 -6.06 7.49
CA GLN A 300 -13.57 -6.72 8.59
C GLN A 300 -12.75 -6.72 9.87
N ALA A 301 -11.43 -6.93 9.78
CA ALA A 301 -10.53 -6.85 10.92
C ALA A 301 -10.49 -5.45 11.58
N GLN A 302 -10.93 -4.41 10.86
CA GLN A 302 -11.06 -3.03 11.36
C GLN A 302 -12.48 -2.72 11.86
N GLY A 303 -13.38 -3.71 11.92
CA GLY A 303 -14.76 -3.54 12.40
C GLY A 303 -15.75 -3.10 11.33
N TYR A 304 -15.38 -3.13 10.05
CA TYR A 304 -16.24 -2.75 8.92
C TYR A 304 -16.52 -3.95 8.01
N SER A 305 -17.80 -4.19 7.72
CA SER A 305 -18.23 -5.32 6.89
C SER A 305 -19.00 -4.81 5.67
N VAL A 306 -18.44 -5.02 4.48
CA VAL A 306 -19.01 -4.62 3.18
C VAL A 306 -18.96 -5.77 2.19
N PRO A 307 -19.85 -5.84 1.20
CA PRO A 307 -19.82 -6.91 0.20
C PRO A 307 -18.68 -6.76 -0.80
N VAL A 308 -18.28 -7.89 -1.38
CA VAL A 308 -17.55 -7.97 -2.65
C VAL A 308 -18.56 -8.06 -3.78
N LEU A 309 -18.46 -7.18 -4.78
CA LEU A 309 -19.29 -7.19 -5.98
C LEU A 309 -18.44 -7.48 -7.22
N ARG A 310 -19.03 -8.20 -8.16
CA ARG A 310 -18.48 -8.37 -9.50
C ARG A 310 -18.67 -7.09 -10.29
N LEU A 311 -17.68 -6.72 -11.10
CA LEU A 311 -17.77 -5.70 -12.13
C LEU A 311 -17.53 -6.35 -13.50
N ASP A 312 -18.50 -6.24 -14.41
CA ASP A 312 -18.43 -6.85 -15.74
C ASP A 312 -18.79 -5.84 -16.84
N PHE A 313 -17.77 -5.28 -17.50
CA PHE A 313 -17.96 -4.34 -18.61
C PHE A 313 -18.53 -4.98 -19.89
N THR A 314 -18.62 -6.32 -19.98
CA THR A 314 -19.22 -7.02 -21.13
C THR A 314 -20.75 -7.17 -21.01
N LYS A 315 -21.30 -6.96 -19.82
CA LYS A 315 -22.74 -7.01 -19.55
C LYS A 315 -23.46 -5.71 -19.95
N PRO A 316 -24.79 -5.70 -20.08
CA PRO A 316 -25.53 -4.45 -20.20
C PRO A 316 -25.40 -3.61 -18.91
N PRO A 317 -25.58 -2.28 -18.97
CA PRO A 317 -25.44 -1.37 -17.81
C PRO A 317 -26.14 -1.79 -16.52
N GLU A 318 -27.30 -2.43 -16.64
CA GLU A 318 -28.19 -2.86 -15.55
C GLU A 318 -27.65 -4.10 -14.83
N GLN A 319 -26.71 -4.82 -15.46
CA GLN A 319 -26.06 -6.03 -14.95
C GLN A 319 -24.55 -5.82 -14.80
N ARG A 320 -24.09 -4.56 -14.83
CA ARG A 320 -22.67 -4.20 -14.72
C ARG A 320 -22.08 -4.65 -13.40
N PHE A 321 -22.86 -4.53 -12.33
CA PHE A 321 -22.51 -5.06 -11.02
C PHE A 321 -23.41 -6.23 -10.65
N SER A 322 -22.84 -7.23 -9.97
CA SER A 322 -23.61 -8.34 -9.40
C SER A 322 -23.02 -8.82 -8.07
N TYR A 323 -23.88 -9.35 -7.22
CA TYR A 323 -23.50 -9.99 -5.96
C TYR A 323 -23.55 -11.50 -6.12
N VAL A 324 -22.52 -12.19 -5.65
CA VAL A 324 -22.47 -13.65 -5.58
C VAL A 324 -22.00 -14.04 -4.20
N ALA A 325 -22.81 -14.81 -3.48
CA ALA A 325 -22.52 -15.23 -2.11
C ALA A 325 -21.21 -16.00 -2.01
N ALA A 326 -20.91 -16.85 -3.00
CA ALA A 326 -19.67 -17.62 -3.06
C ALA A 326 -18.42 -16.74 -3.22
N ASP A 327 -18.53 -15.50 -3.68
CA ASP A 327 -17.37 -14.60 -3.85
C ASP A 327 -16.95 -13.95 -2.52
N GLN A 328 -17.82 -13.97 -1.50
CA GLN A 328 -17.52 -13.37 -0.20
C GLN A 328 -16.47 -14.18 0.57
N ALA A 329 -15.61 -13.48 1.30
CA ALA A 329 -14.63 -14.05 2.23
C ALA A 329 -15.03 -13.90 3.70
N ILE A 330 -16.16 -13.24 3.96
CA ILE A 330 -16.72 -13.02 5.29
C ILE A 330 -18.22 -13.34 5.26
N ASP A 331 -18.79 -13.71 6.41
CA ASP A 331 -20.23 -13.89 6.54
C ASP A 331 -20.93 -12.53 6.68
N LEU A 332 -21.85 -12.24 5.76
CA LEU A 332 -22.65 -11.02 5.74
C LEU A 332 -24.11 -11.27 6.19
N THR A 333 -24.48 -12.51 6.53
CA THR A 333 -25.87 -12.91 6.82
C THR A 333 -26.42 -12.39 8.16
N GLY A 334 -25.56 -11.83 9.01
CA GLY A 334 -25.96 -11.09 10.21
C GLY A 334 -26.52 -9.67 9.95
N ALA A 335 -26.52 -9.20 8.70
CA ALA A 335 -26.96 -7.85 8.32
C ALA A 335 -28.48 -7.68 8.14
N GLY A 336 -29.23 -8.80 8.10
CA GLY A 336 -30.60 -8.82 7.58
C GLY A 336 -31.73 -8.69 8.61
N ASN A 337 -31.50 -8.90 9.90
CA ASN A 337 -32.58 -8.88 10.90
C ASN A 337 -32.16 -8.14 12.17
N GLY A 338 -32.87 -7.05 12.47
CA GLY A 338 -32.80 -6.39 13.77
C GLY A 338 -33.09 -7.40 14.90
N GLN A 339 -32.27 -7.31 15.95
CA GLN A 339 -32.32 -8.12 17.18
C GLN A 339 -32.12 -9.63 17.00
N THR A 340 -30.96 -10.15 17.44
CA THR A 340 -30.82 -10.90 18.72
C THR A 340 -29.41 -11.45 18.91
N THR A 341 -28.98 -11.46 20.17
CA THR A 341 -27.90 -12.22 20.85
C THR A 341 -26.76 -12.88 20.05
N PRO A 342 -25.48 -12.75 20.47
CA PRO A 342 -24.35 -13.35 19.78
C PRO A 342 -24.48 -14.89 19.75
N ALA A 343 -24.49 -15.46 18.54
CA ALA A 343 -24.16 -16.87 18.39
C ALA A 343 -22.68 -17.09 18.79
N PRO A 344 -22.33 -18.23 19.40
CA PRO A 344 -20.96 -18.47 19.85
C PRO A 344 -19.99 -18.48 18.65
N VAL A 345 -18.94 -17.67 18.73
CA VAL A 345 -17.82 -17.70 17.78
C VAL A 345 -17.26 -19.12 17.73
N PRO A 346 -17.16 -19.77 16.55
CA PRO A 346 -16.54 -21.09 16.45
C PRO A 346 -15.10 -21.01 16.98
N ARG A 347 -14.76 -21.84 17.97
CA ARG A 347 -13.38 -22.00 18.45
C ARG A 347 -12.73 -23.19 17.76
N TYR A 348 -11.67 -22.94 17.01
CA TYR A 348 -10.82 -23.92 16.35
C TYR A 348 -9.57 -24.25 17.18
N ILE A 349 -9.16 -23.37 18.10
CA ILE A 349 -8.02 -23.56 19.00
C ILE A 349 -8.52 -23.83 20.41
N ALA A 350 -8.19 -25.01 20.95
CA ALA A 350 -8.48 -25.37 22.34
C ALA A 350 -7.49 -24.70 23.30
N SER A 351 -6.21 -24.67 22.93
CA SER A 351 -5.15 -23.99 23.67
C SER A 351 -4.01 -23.58 22.74
N ALA A 352 -3.31 -22.51 23.13
CA ALA A 352 -2.08 -22.05 22.49
C ALA A 352 -1.19 -21.50 23.59
N ASN A 353 -0.11 -22.17 23.95
CA ASN A 353 0.72 -21.78 25.10
C ASN A 353 2.18 -21.67 24.67
N TRP A 354 2.82 -20.56 25.05
CA TRP A 354 4.26 -20.41 24.87
C TRP A 354 5.01 -21.28 25.86
N VAL A 355 5.97 -22.02 25.36
CA VAL A 355 6.92 -22.79 26.15
C VAL A 355 8.32 -22.53 25.62
N GLU A 356 9.29 -22.49 26.52
CA GLU A 356 10.70 -22.47 26.14
C GLU A 356 11.20 -23.91 26.15
N ARG A 357 11.68 -24.41 25.01
CA ARG A 357 12.10 -25.80 24.87
C ARG A 357 13.36 -25.92 24.04
N HIS A 358 14.14 -26.97 24.32
CA HIS A 358 15.31 -27.28 23.53
C HIS A 358 14.93 -27.61 22.08
N ASP A 359 15.44 -26.84 21.12
CA ASP A 359 15.31 -27.11 19.69
C ASP A 359 16.52 -27.90 19.19
N PRO A 360 16.33 -29.13 18.67
CA PRO A 360 17.45 -29.94 18.18
C PRO A 360 18.13 -29.34 16.95
N GLY A 361 17.48 -28.40 16.24
CA GLY A 361 18.04 -27.75 15.08
C GLY A 361 18.98 -26.58 15.41
N THR A 362 18.63 -25.75 16.39
CA THR A 362 19.49 -24.64 16.86
C THR A 362 20.45 -25.05 17.98
N GLY A 363 20.17 -26.16 18.68
CA GLY A 363 20.94 -26.63 19.84
C GLY A 363 20.75 -25.77 21.09
N LYS A 364 19.73 -24.91 21.12
CA LYS A 364 19.42 -23.99 22.23
C LYS A 364 17.96 -24.11 22.63
N ASN A 365 17.62 -23.51 23.76
CA ASN A 365 16.22 -23.32 24.12
C ASN A 365 15.62 -22.19 23.28
N GLU A 366 14.50 -22.46 22.62
CA GLU A 366 13.79 -21.53 21.75
C GLU A 366 12.33 -21.39 22.22
N TRP A 367 11.73 -20.23 21.95
CA TRP A 367 10.30 -20.04 22.15
C TRP A 367 9.51 -20.86 21.13
N THR A 368 8.63 -21.73 21.65
CA THR A 368 7.71 -22.53 20.86
C THR A 368 6.28 -22.24 21.31
N LEU A 369 5.39 -21.99 20.34
CA LEU A 369 3.97 -21.96 20.58
C LEU A 369 3.41 -23.38 20.42
N ASN A 370 3.04 -24.00 21.54
CA ASN A 370 2.35 -25.27 21.56
C ASN A 370 0.85 -25.04 21.37
N VAL A 371 0.27 -25.59 20.31
CA VAL A 371 -1.12 -25.34 19.88
C VAL A 371 -1.90 -26.65 19.84
N THR A 372 -3.03 -26.70 20.54
CA THR A 372 -3.97 -27.82 20.49
C THR A 372 -5.24 -27.36 19.78
N PRO A 373 -5.62 -27.93 18.62
CA PRO A 373 -6.88 -27.62 17.98
C PRO A 373 -8.07 -28.27 18.70
N THR A 374 -9.26 -27.66 18.58
CA THR A 374 -10.54 -28.30 18.92
C THR A 374 -10.90 -29.39 17.90
N ALA A 375 -11.94 -30.18 18.19
CA ALA A 375 -12.51 -31.11 17.20
C ALA A 375 -12.93 -30.38 15.91
N GLN A 376 -13.51 -29.18 16.04
CA GLN A 376 -13.86 -28.34 14.90
C GLN A 376 -12.63 -27.85 14.15
N GLY A 377 -11.59 -27.39 14.87
CA GLY A 377 -10.32 -27.01 14.26
C GLY A 377 -9.69 -28.15 13.46
N LYS A 378 -9.73 -29.38 13.98
CA LYS A 378 -9.28 -30.58 13.26
C LYS A 378 -10.14 -30.95 12.06
N ALA A 379 -11.43 -30.67 12.09
CA ALA A 379 -12.34 -30.93 10.97
C ALA A 379 -12.10 -29.95 9.82
N ILE A 380 -11.88 -28.67 10.15
CA ILE A 380 -11.75 -27.61 9.13
C ILE A 380 -10.32 -27.35 8.68
N GLN A 381 -9.30 -27.76 9.43
CA GLN A 381 -7.90 -27.47 9.09
C GLN A 381 -7.52 -27.92 7.67
N ALA A 382 -8.11 -28.96 7.08
CA ALA A 382 -7.75 -29.37 5.73
C ALA A 382 -8.38 -28.48 4.64
N SER A 383 -9.55 -27.90 4.90
CA SER A 383 -10.34 -27.12 3.95
C SER A 383 -10.24 -25.60 4.18
N ASP A 384 -9.94 -25.17 5.40
CA ASP A 384 -9.85 -23.77 5.83
C ASP A 384 -8.75 -23.57 6.89
N GLN A 385 -7.49 -23.73 6.46
CA GLN A 385 -6.30 -23.44 7.26
C GLN A 385 -6.24 -21.97 7.70
N ASP A 386 -6.87 -21.07 6.94
CA ASP A 386 -6.82 -19.64 7.16
C ASP A 386 -7.63 -19.25 8.41
N ALA A 387 -8.79 -19.87 8.63
CA ALA A 387 -9.60 -19.66 9.84
C ALA A 387 -8.86 -20.10 11.12
N VAL A 388 -8.22 -21.28 11.09
CA VAL A 388 -7.42 -21.80 12.23
C VAL A 388 -6.22 -20.89 12.51
N TYR A 389 -5.52 -20.45 11.47
CA TYR A 389 -4.39 -19.52 11.61
C TYR A 389 -4.81 -18.16 12.16
N LYS A 390 -5.94 -17.60 11.69
CA LYS A 390 -6.45 -16.30 12.14
C LYS A 390 -6.82 -16.31 13.62
N GLU A 391 -7.49 -17.35 14.09
CA GLU A 391 -7.79 -17.48 15.52
C GLU A 391 -6.49 -17.60 16.33
N LEU A 392 -5.54 -18.41 15.89
CA LEU A 392 -4.24 -18.53 16.55
C LEU A 392 -3.48 -17.20 16.61
N PHE A 393 -3.46 -16.45 15.51
CA PHE A 393 -2.84 -15.13 15.44
C PHE A 393 -3.58 -14.11 16.32
N ALA A 394 -4.91 -14.15 16.39
CA ALA A 394 -5.68 -13.30 17.31
C ALA A 394 -5.40 -13.63 18.78
N LEU A 395 -5.16 -14.91 19.10
CA LEU A 395 -4.84 -15.35 20.46
C LEU A 395 -3.44 -14.96 20.91
N ARG A 396 -2.43 -14.98 20.01
CA ARG A 396 -1.00 -14.93 20.38
C ARG A 396 -0.09 -14.05 19.52
N GLY A 397 -0.59 -13.48 18.43
CA GLY A 397 0.20 -12.67 17.50
C GLY A 397 0.70 -11.35 18.09
N ALA A 398 0.08 -10.87 19.16
CA ALA A 398 0.52 -9.68 19.90
C ALA A 398 1.60 -9.98 20.97
N ASP A 399 1.86 -11.25 21.26
CA ASP A 399 2.82 -11.64 22.30
C ASP A 399 4.25 -11.32 21.88
N SER A 400 5.10 -10.91 22.84
CA SER A 400 6.53 -10.62 22.60
C SER A 400 7.25 -11.83 21.99
N GLN A 401 6.89 -13.04 22.41
CA GLN A 401 7.44 -14.28 21.89
C GLN A 401 7.23 -14.39 20.38
N TRP A 402 6.08 -13.95 19.86
CA TRP A 402 5.84 -13.88 18.42
C TRP A 402 6.54 -12.67 17.80
N ARG A 403 6.19 -11.47 18.27
CA ARG A 403 6.59 -10.19 17.65
C ARG A 403 8.11 -10.00 17.57
N ASP A 404 8.84 -10.41 18.59
CA ASP A 404 10.26 -10.12 18.70
C ASP A 404 11.13 -11.24 18.08
N ASN A 405 10.56 -12.43 17.93
CA ASN A 405 11.28 -13.62 17.45
C ASN A 405 10.88 -14.06 16.04
N GLU A 406 9.80 -13.53 15.45
CA GLU A 406 9.46 -13.81 14.05
C GLU A 406 10.46 -13.13 13.11
N LYS A 407 11.43 -13.90 12.61
CA LYS A 407 12.49 -13.37 11.73
C LYS A 407 12.09 -13.36 10.26
N SER A 408 11.01 -14.06 9.90
CA SER A 408 10.46 -14.10 8.55
C SER A 408 8.94 -14.03 8.65
N ALA A 409 8.37 -12.91 8.22
CA ALA A 409 6.93 -12.69 8.27
C ALA A 409 6.18 -13.82 7.55
N GLY A 410 5.24 -14.47 8.23
CA GLY A 410 4.48 -15.60 7.70
C GLY A 410 5.09 -16.96 7.97
N SER A 411 6.21 -17.04 8.70
CA SER A 411 6.86 -18.30 9.10
C SER A 411 5.91 -19.19 9.90
N MET A 412 5.17 -18.61 10.85
CA MET A 412 4.23 -19.32 11.70
C MET A 412 3.04 -19.86 10.90
N ARG A 413 2.59 -19.11 9.88
CA ARG A 413 1.53 -19.53 8.96
C ARG A 413 1.97 -20.72 8.11
N GLN A 414 3.19 -20.65 7.57
CA GLN A 414 3.76 -21.74 6.76
C GLN A 414 3.95 -23.00 7.60
N GLN A 415 4.47 -22.88 8.84
CA GLN A 415 4.64 -24.02 9.74
C GLN A 415 3.30 -24.70 10.02
N LEU A 416 2.27 -23.93 10.39
CA LEU A 416 0.92 -24.47 10.61
C LEU A 416 0.39 -25.17 9.35
N SER A 417 0.51 -24.53 8.19
CA SER A 417 0.07 -25.12 6.91
C SER A 417 0.79 -26.43 6.59
N CYS A 418 2.12 -26.46 6.78
CA CYS A 418 2.93 -27.66 6.57
C CYS A 418 2.53 -28.78 7.53
N LEU A 419 2.37 -28.48 8.82
CA LEU A 419 1.98 -29.46 9.84
C LEU A 419 0.60 -30.05 9.57
N VAL A 420 -0.37 -29.23 9.17
CA VAL A 420 -1.71 -29.70 8.81
C VAL A 420 -1.68 -30.59 7.57
N GLN A 421 -0.88 -30.24 6.54
CA GLN A 421 -0.81 -31.00 5.30
C GLN A 421 -0.08 -32.33 5.44
N ASN A 422 1.06 -32.34 6.15
CA ASN A 422 1.96 -33.50 6.21
C ASN A 422 1.77 -34.34 7.49
N TYR A 423 1.13 -33.77 8.53
CA TYR A 423 0.98 -34.39 9.85
C TYR A 423 -0.42 -34.17 10.44
N SER A 424 -1.47 -34.31 9.62
CA SER A 424 -2.89 -34.06 9.98
C SER A 424 -3.39 -34.85 11.22
N GLY A 425 -2.79 -35.99 11.51
CA GLY A 425 -3.09 -36.82 12.68
C GLY A 425 -2.55 -36.28 14.02
N LYS A 426 -1.70 -35.25 14.01
CA LYS A 426 -1.16 -34.67 15.25
C LYS A 426 -2.25 -33.99 16.07
N THR A 427 -2.20 -34.22 17.37
CA THR A 427 -3.09 -33.58 18.35
C THR A 427 -2.56 -32.25 18.85
N GLU A 428 -1.28 -31.96 18.60
CA GLU A 428 -0.59 -30.73 18.98
C GLU A 428 0.38 -30.30 17.88
N TRP A 429 0.51 -28.99 17.71
CA TRP A 429 1.48 -28.35 16.83
C TRP A 429 2.47 -27.53 17.65
N ASN A 430 3.74 -27.61 17.29
CA ASN A 430 4.78 -26.77 17.85
C ASN A 430 5.22 -25.84 16.73
N LEU A 431 5.06 -24.53 16.96
CA LEU A 431 5.38 -23.50 15.99
C LEU A 431 6.45 -22.59 16.59
N GLU A 432 7.56 -22.41 15.88
CA GLU A 432 8.67 -21.59 16.33
C GLU A 432 8.86 -20.36 15.44
N PRO A 433 8.76 -19.13 15.97
CA PRO A 433 8.77 -17.92 15.16
C PRO A 433 10.12 -17.65 14.46
N PHE A 434 11.23 -18.23 14.94
CA PHE A 434 12.55 -18.04 14.33
C PHE A 434 12.74 -18.81 13.00
N ARG A 435 11.82 -19.72 12.66
CA ARG A 435 11.94 -20.55 11.45
C ARG A 435 11.82 -19.67 10.19
N PRO A 436 12.59 -19.94 9.13
CA PRO A 436 12.49 -19.19 7.88
C PRO A 436 11.25 -19.59 7.09
N VAL A 437 10.80 -18.68 6.23
CA VAL A 437 9.87 -19.00 5.14
C VAL A 437 10.67 -19.66 4.01
N VAL A 438 10.23 -20.82 3.54
CA VAL A 438 10.85 -21.63 2.48
C VAL A 438 9.75 -22.18 1.57
N THR A 439 10.10 -22.85 0.47
CA THR A 439 9.07 -23.47 -0.37
C THR A 439 8.33 -24.58 0.39
N PRO A 440 7.06 -24.88 0.06
CA PRO A 440 6.32 -25.99 0.70
C PRO A 440 7.05 -27.33 0.63
N GLN A 441 7.77 -27.58 -0.47
CA GLN A 441 8.57 -28.79 -0.66
C GLN A 441 9.77 -28.84 0.28
N GLU A 442 10.47 -27.71 0.47
CA GLU A 442 11.58 -27.61 1.43
C GLU A 442 11.10 -27.74 2.88
N ALA A 443 9.97 -27.11 3.21
CA ALA A 443 9.35 -27.24 4.53
C ALA A 443 8.97 -28.71 4.81
N ALA A 444 8.31 -29.38 3.87
CA ALA A 444 7.96 -30.81 4.00
C ALA A 444 9.21 -31.70 4.14
N LYS A 445 10.26 -31.45 3.33
CA LYS A 445 11.53 -32.18 3.42
C LYS A 445 12.24 -31.99 4.77
N ALA A 446 12.07 -30.82 5.39
CA ALA A 446 12.60 -30.51 6.72
C ALA A 446 11.67 -30.96 7.87
N GLY A 447 10.62 -31.76 7.60
CA GLY A 447 9.66 -32.19 8.62
C GLY A 447 8.87 -31.04 9.24
N CYS A 448 8.59 -30.00 8.43
CA CYS A 448 7.97 -28.74 8.80
C CYS A 448 8.79 -27.83 9.74
N ASN A 449 10.04 -28.17 10.02
CA ASN A 449 10.96 -27.40 10.87
C ASN A 449 12.22 -26.97 10.08
N PRO A 450 12.10 -26.12 9.05
CA PRO A 450 13.26 -25.64 8.30
C PRO A 450 14.17 -24.79 9.19
N LEU A 451 15.48 -24.87 8.99
CA LEU A 451 16.46 -24.03 9.70
C LEU A 451 16.94 -22.88 8.81
N PRO A 452 17.22 -21.69 9.37
CA PRO A 452 17.86 -20.62 8.63
C PRO A 452 19.16 -21.11 8.00
N VAL A 453 19.32 -20.87 6.70
CA VAL A 453 20.59 -21.14 6.02
C VAL A 453 21.64 -20.20 6.60
N LYS A 454 22.74 -20.77 7.11
CA LYS A 454 23.86 -19.98 7.64
C LYS A 454 24.37 -19.07 6.52
N ALA A 455 24.30 -17.75 6.72
CA ALA A 455 24.76 -16.79 5.72
C ALA A 455 26.22 -17.07 5.35
N PRO A 456 26.60 -16.97 4.06
CA PRO A 456 27.98 -17.15 3.66
C PRO A 456 28.89 -16.12 4.34
N GLN A 457 30.03 -16.57 4.86
CA GLN A 457 31.06 -15.68 5.38
C GLN A 457 31.93 -15.21 4.21
N TYR A 458 31.86 -13.93 3.86
CA TYR A 458 32.65 -13.31 2.79
C TYR A 458 33.92 -12.64 3.33
N ILE A 459 33.95 -12.27 4.61
CA ILE A 459 35.07 -11.61 5.29
C ILE A 459 35.60 -12.50 6.40
N ALA A 460 36.88 -12.87 6.31
CA ALA A 460 37.59 -13.64 7.33
C ALA A 460 37.98 -12.75 8.52
N SER A 461 38.53 -11.55 8.25
CA SER A 461 38.79 -10.53 9.27
C SER A 461 38.72 -9.12 8.67
N ALA A 462 38.56 -8.11 9.52
CA ALA A 462 38.59 -6.71 9.15
C ALA A 462 39.16 -5.93 10.32
N ASP A 463 40.40 -5.48 10.25
CA ASP A 463 41.10 -4.96 11.43
C ASP A 463 41.57 -3.53 11.17
N TRP A 464 41.32 -2.64 12.14
CA TRP A 464 41.83 -1.27 12.06
C TRP A 464 43.31 -1.26 12.36
N VAL A 465 44.08 -0.73 11.42
CA VAL A 465 45.52 -0.56 11.53
C VAL A 465 45.87 0.88 11.20
N LYS A 466 46.89 1.43 11.86
CA LYS A 466 47.43 2.73 11.50
C LYS A 466 48.54 2.53 10.47
N ARG A 467 48.42 3.17 9.30
CA ARG A 467 49.39 3.01 8.19
C ARG A 467 49.76 4.37 7.63
N TYR A 468 51.04 4.53 7.33
CA TYR A 468 51.52 5.70 6.60
C TYR A 468 50.88 5.76 5.21
N ASP A 469 50.11 6.80 4.93
CA ASP A 469 49.56 7.05 3.60
C ASP A 469 50.48 7.99 2.81
N PRO A 470 51.06 7.58 1.67
CA PRO A 470 51.88 8.46 0.84
C PRO A 470 51.12 9.67 0.30
N GLY A 471 49.79 9.57 0.19
CA GLY A 471 48.91 10.63 -0.28
C GLY A 471 48.77 11.78 0.71
N THR A 472 48.42 11.47 1.97
CA THR A 472 48.29 12.47 3.03
C THR A 472 49.60 12.73 3.78
N ARG A 473 50.64 11.93 3.54
CA ARG A 473 51.97 12.00 4.17
C ARG A 473 51.95 11.87 5.69
N GLN A 474 50.96 11.19 6.24
CA GLN A 474 50.81 10.93 7.67
C GLN A 474 50.24 9.54 7.91
N ASP A 475 50.28 9.09 9.17
CA ASP A 475 49.69 7.83 9.58
C ASP A 475 48.17 7.96 9.69
N GLU A 476 47.45 7.23 8.85
CA GLU A 476 46.00 7.23 8.76
C GLU A 476 45.40 5.92 9.27
N TRP A 477 44.15 5.97 9.72
CA TRP A 477 43.38 4.78 10.03
C TRP A 477 42.96 4.06 8.75
N THR A 478 43.35 2.80 8.63
CA THR A 478 43.03 1.92 7.52
C THR A 478 42.31 0.69 8.02
N LEU A 479 41.21 0.32 7.36
CA LEU A 479 40.54 -0.95 7.59
C LEU A 479 41.15 -2.03 6.68
N SER A 480 41.91 -2.94 7.28
CA SER A 480 42.55 -4.07 6.62
C SER A 480 41.59 -5.27 6.57
N VAL A 481 40.97 -5.48 5.41
CA VAL A 481 39.94 -6.52 5.18
C VAL A 481 40.56 -7.76 4.53
N VAL A 482 40.42 -8.92 5.16
CA VAL A 482 40.80 -10.22 4.60
C VAL A 482 39.54 -10.94 4.12
N PRO A 483 39.29 -11.05 2.80
CA PRO A 483 38.14 -11.78 2.29
C PRO A 483 38.36 -13.30 2.32
N THR A 484 37.28 -14.05 2.50
CA THR A 484 37.26 -15.52 2.31
C THR A 484 37.31 -15.87 0.81
N ALA A 485 37.47 -17.15 0.48
CA ALA A 485 37.37 -17.62 -0.90
C ALA A 485 36.01 -17.26 -1.54
N ALA A 486 34.92 -17.41 -0.78
CA ALA A 486 33.58 -17.02 -1.22
C ALA A 486 33.47 -15.51 -1.42
N GLY A 487 34.08 -14.69 -0.55
CA GLY A 487 34.10 -13.24 -0.70
C GLY A 487 34.85 -12.76 -1.94
N ARG A 488 35.95 -13.42 -2.31
CA ARG A 488 36.71 -13.12 -3.54
C ARG A 488 35.96 -13.54 -4.81
N ALA A 489 35.19 -14.62 -4.72
CA ALA A 489 34.44 -15.17 -5.83
C ALA A 489 33.12 -14.43 -6.12
N LEU A 490 32.72 -13.49 -5.25
CA LEU A 490 31.48 -12.74 -5.42
C LEU A 490 31.40 -12.05 -6.80
N PRO A 491 30.28 -12.20 -7.52
CA PRO A 491 29.95 -11.38 -8.67
C PRO A 491 29.89 -9.88 -8.31
N ASN A 492 30.27 -9.01 -9.25
CA ASN A 492 30.35 -7.56 -8.99
C ASN A 492 28.98 -6.95 -8.67
N ASP A 493 27.90 -7.47 -9.25
CA ASP A 493 26.51 -7.09 -8.99
C ASP A 493 26.01 -7.53 -7.59
N GLN A 494 26.80 -8.34 -6.86
CA GLN A 494 26.52 -8.76 -5.48
C GLN A 494 27.47 -8.11 -4.44
N ILE A 495 28.14 -7.01 -4.81
CA ILE A 495 29.00 -6.23 -3.89
C ILE A 495 28.27 -5.81 -2.61
N ASP A 496 26.96 -5.59 -2.67
CA ASP A 496 26.16 -5.18 -1.52
C ASP A 496 26.16 -6.22 -0.40
N ALA A 497 26.19 -7.52 -0.72
CA ALA A 497 26.27 -8.56 0.29
C ALA A 497 27.60 -8.52 1.07
N LEU A 498 28.71 -8.26 0.37
CA LEU A 498 30.03 -8.10 0.97
C LEU A 498 30.14 -6.79 1.77
N TYR A 499 29.63 -5.68 1.23
CA TYR A 499 29.65 -4.39 1.91
C TYR A 499 28.81 -4.41 3.18
N GLN A 500 27.61 -4.99 3.15
CA GLN A 500 26.75 -5.12 4.32
C GLN A 500 27.42 -5.95 5.42
N GLN A 501 28.12 -7.04 5.07
CA GLN A 501 28.88 -7.81 6.04
C GLN A 501 30.05 -7.00 6.64
N LEU A 502 30.78 -6.23 5.82
CA LEU A 502 31.85 -5.35 6.31
C LEU A 502 31.32 -4.27 7.26
N PHE A 503 30.23 -3.62 6.86
CA PHE A 503 29.58 -2.57 7.63
C PHE A 503 29.00 -3.11 8.94
N ALA A 504 28.42 -4.32 8.94
CA ALA A 504 27.98 -4.98 10.16
C ALA A 504 29.14 -5.31 11.12
N LEU A 505 30.33 -5.62 10.58
CA LEU A 505 31.52 -5.92 11.38
C LEU A 505 32.15 -4.67 12.01
N ARG A 506 32.17 -3.52 11.30
CA ARG A 506 33.03 -2.36 11.64
C ARG A 506 32.43 -0.98 11.41
N GLY A 507 31.23 -0.88 10.84
CA GLY A 507 30.59 0.40 10.51
C GLY A 507 30.19 1.23 11.75
N ALA A 508 30.09 0.60 12.92
CA ALA A 508 29.83 1.28 14.19
C ALA A 508 31.10 1.86 14.85
N ASP A 509 32.29 1.50 14.37
CA ASP A 509 33.55 1.89 15.00
C ASP A 509 33.81 3.39 14.81
N GLY A 510 34.37 4.05 15.84
CA GLY A 510 34.75 5.47 15.77
C GLY A 510 35.73 5.75 14.62
N ASN A 511 36.64 4.82 14.35
CA ASN A 511 37.56 4.93 13.21
C ASN A 511 36.83 5.04 11.86
N TRP A 512 35.67 4.39 11.69
CA TRP A 512 34.83 4.57 10.52
C TRP A 512 34.06 5.89 10.63
N ARG A 513 33.26 6.04 11.69
CA ARG A 513 32.24 7.09 11.82
C ARG A 513 32.85 8.50 11.89
N ASP A 514 33.98 8.64 12.55
CA ASP A 514 34.61 9.94 12.81
C ASP A 514 35.54 10.35 11.66
N ASN A 515 35.98 9.39 10.82
CA ASN A 515 36.95 9.65 9.75
C ASN A 515 36.36 9.50 8.35
N GLU A 516 35.11 9.02 8.19
CA GLU A 516 34.44 8.97 6.89
C GLU A 516 34.07 10.38 6.44
N LYS A 517 34.94 10.98 5.63
CA LYS A 517 34.74 12.35 5.12
C LYS A 517 33.78 12.40 3.93
N SER A 518 33.53 11.26 3.30
CA SER A 518 32.68 11.15 2.12
C SER A 518 31.88 9.86 2.18
N VAL A 519 30.57 9.99 2.43
CA VAL A 519 29.65 8.86 2.60
C VAL A 519 29.68 7.98 1.35
N GLY A 520 29.96 6.70 1.55
CA GLY A 520 29.99 5.70 0.47
C GLY A 520 31.36 5.52 -0.16
N SER A 521 32.38 6.28 0.24
CA SER A 521 33.78 6.11 -0.20
C SER A 521 34.31 4.70 0.10
N MET A 522 33.97 4.16 1.27
CA MET A 522 34.39 2.81 1.69
C MET A 522 33.75 1.72 0.81
N ARG A 523 32.48 1.90 0.40
CA ARG A 523 31.80 0.99 -0.53
C ARG A 523 32.45 1.02 -1.91
N GLN A 524 32.80 2.21 -2.40
CA GLN A 524 33.46 2.37 -3.70
C GLN A 524 34.86 1.77 -3.72
N GLN A 525 35.66 2.00 -2.68
CA GLN A 525 36.98 1.37 -2.53
C GLN A 525 36.85 -0.14 -2.50
N LEU A 526 35.91 -0.68 -1.71
CA LEU A 526 35.64 -2.12 -1.62
C LEU A 526 35.21 -2.72 -2.97
N ASN A 527 34.34 -2.04 -3.72
CA ASN A 527 33.98 -2.43 -5.08
C ASN A 527 35.21 -2.44 -5.98
N CYS A 528 36.01 -1.38 -5.97
CA CYS A 528 37.18 -1.25 -6.83
C CYS A 528 38.21 -2.36 -6.58
N VAL A 529 38.51 -2.69 -5.31
CA VAL A 529 39.44 -3.79 -4.97
C VAL A 529 38.84 -5.17 -5.28
N LEU A 530 37.52 -5.36 -5.12
CA LEU A 530 36.84 -6.59 -5.55
C LEU A 530 36.87 -6.76 -7.07
N VAL A 531 36.77 -5.68 -7.86
CA VAL A 531 36.78 -5.81 -9.33
C VAL A 531 38.21 -5.99 -9.86
N ASN A 532 39.16 -5.19 -9.39
CA ASN A 532 40.47 -5.06 -10.03
C ASN A 532 41.60 -5.80 -9.29
N TYR A 533 41.38 -6.15 -8.02
CA TYR A 533 42.44 -6.68 -7.14
C TYR A 533 41.95 -7.86 -6.28
N ARG A 534 41.12 -8.75 -6.85
CA ARG A 534 40.52 -9.92 -6.18
C ARG A 534 41.51 -10.78 -5.41
N ALA A 535 42.71 -10.96 -5.96
CA ALA A 535 43.77 -11.79 -5.38
C ALA A 535 44.56 -11.08 -4.27
N LYS A 536 44.49 -9.75 -4.15
CA LYS A 536 45.21 -9.01 -3.09
C LYS A 536 44.62 -9.37 -1.72
N THR A 537 45.48 -9.48 -0.73
CA THR A 537 45.07 -9.64 0.67
C THR A 537 46.12 -9.04 1.59
N PRO A 538 45.73 -8.22 2.57
CA PRO A 538 44.39 -7.66 2.78
C PRO A 538 43.99 -6.64 1.70
N TRP A 539 42.70 -6.35 1.62
CA TRP A 539 42.15 -5.15 0.98
C TRP A 539 42.16 -4.01 2.00
N ASN A 540 42.89 -2.94 1.69
CA ASN A 540 43.00 -1.79 2.57
C ASN A 540 42.02 -0.72 2.12
N LEU A 541 41.16 -0.28 3.03
CA LEU A 541 40.14 0.73 2.79
C LEU A 541 40.34 1.86 3.80
N GLU A 542 40.35 3.10 3.33
CA GLU A 542 40.55 4.25 4.21
C GLU A 542 39.34 5.19 4.18
N PRO A 543 38.75 5.52 5.34
CA PRO A 543 37.49 6.27 5.42
C PRO A 543 37.64 7.75 4.99
N PHE A 544 38.84 8.32 5.06
CA PHE A 544 39.07 9.72 4.69
C PHE A 544 39.09 9.97 3.16
N ARG A 545 39.06 8.91 2.34
CA ARG A 545 39.15 9.01 0.88
C ARG A 545 37.90 9.67 0.30
N PRO A 546 38.01 10.46 -0.78
CA PRO A 546 36.85 11.02 -1.45
C PRO A 546 36.03 9.93 -2.15
N ALA A 547 34.71 10.08 -2.17
CA ALA A 547 33.86 9.31 -3.06
C ALA A 547 33.93 9.90 -4.47
N LEU A 548 34.36 9.11 -5.46
CA LEU A 548 34.50 9.50 -6.86
C LEU A 548 33.64 8.59 -7.75
N SER A 549 33.58 8.84 -9.05
CA SER A 549 33.01 7.86 -9.98
C SER A 549 33.84 6.57 -10.00
N ASP A 550 33.24 5.45 -10.41
CA ASP A 550 33.95 4.16 -10.54
C ASP A 550 35.17 4.26 -11.48
N SER A 551 35.06 5.07 -12.53
CA SER A 551 36.14 5.31 -13.50
C SER A 551 37.32 6.05 -12.87
N GLU A 552 37.04 7.11 -12.10
CA GLU A 552 38.06 7.90 -11.40
C GLU A 552 38.73 7.10 -10.29
N THR A 553 37.94 6.38 -9.50
CA THR A 553 38.43 5.50 -8.43
C THR A 553 39.37 4.42 -8.98
N ARG A 554 39.01 3.83 -10.12
CA ARG A 554 39.86 2.85 -10.82
C ARG A 554 41.13 3.48 -11.37
N SER A 555 41.04 4.67 -11.97
CA SER A 555 42.18 5.40 -12.51
C SER A 555 43.20 5.77 -11.43
N ALA A 556 42.73 5.94 -10.18
CA ALA A 556 43.58 6.15 -9.00
C ALA A 556 44.07 4.85 -8.34
N GLY A 557 43.94 3.69 -8.99
CA GLY A 557 44.39 2.40 -8.43
C GLY A 557 43.60 1.95 -7.20
N CYS A 558 42.31 2.34 -7.12
CA CYS A 558 41.44 2.15 -5.97
C CYS A 558 41.86 2.93 -4.71
N ASN A 559 42.74 3.92 -4.85
CA ASN A 559 43.26 4.71 -3.73
C ASN A 559 43.25 6.23 -4.02
N PRO A 560 42.08 6.85 -4.22
CA PRO A 560 42.01 8.25 -4.61
C PRO A 560 42.42 9.21 -3.48
N VAL A 561 43.20 10.23 -3.79
CA VAL A 561 43.52 11.33 -2.85
C VAL A 561 42.81 12.59 -3.32
N SER A 562 42.28 13.38 -2.38
CA SER A 562 41.80 14.73 -2.69
C SER A 562 42.97 15.56 -3.22
N ARG A 563 42.77 16.23 -4.36
CA ARG A 563 43.75 17.17 -4.90
C ARG A 563 43.88 18.40 -4.03
#